data_AF-A0A0H1BGI6-F1
#
_entry.id   AF-A0A0H1BGI6-F1
#
_cell.length_a   1.000
_cell.length_b   1.000
_cell.length_c   1.000
_cell.angle_alpha   90.00
_cell.angle_beta   90.00
_cell.angle_gamma   90.00
#
_symmetry.space_group_name_H-M   'P 1'
#
loop_
_entity.id
_entity.type
_entity.pdbx_description
1 polymer ?
#
loop_
_entity_poly.entity_id
_entity_poly.type
_entity_poly.pdbx_seq_one_letter_code
_entity_poly.pdbx_strand_id
1 'polypeptide(L)'
;MPLENKLSDCSDIDIAEQTDLLPPGAKPGTMPTDYEQATGLERMELLGKMHGIDVFDMRPLDASRMGTFENPIMVKSGGDEQYAGCTGYPADSHDVVWLTVSRERPIERCSECGNVVKMDYVGPEDDPHAHDEHHQVHEDPKTMADFVKPEYWYK
;
A
#
# COMPACT_ATOMS: atom_id res chain seq x y z
N MET A 1 -35.57 26.69 -0.89
CA MET A 1 -35.04 25.95 -2.07
C MET A 1 -34.17 24.84 -1.51
N PRO A 2 -34.63 23.58 -1.52
CA PRO A 2 -33.86 22.49 -0.95
C PRO A 2 -32.69 22.18 -1.88
N LEU A 3 -31.48 22.26 -1.35
CA LEU A 3 -30.27 21.72 -1.96
C LEU A 3 -30.36 20.20 -1.81
N GLU A 4 -31.08 19.57 -2.72
CA GLU A 4 -31.16 18.11 -2.79
C GLU A 4 -29.77 17.58 -3.18
N ASN A 5 -29.30 16.62 -2.37
CA ASN A 5 -28.02 15.92 -2.49
C ASN A 5 -27.69 15.56 -3.94
N LYS A 6 -26.80 16.33 -4.58
CA LYS A 6 -26.10 15.91 -5.81
C LYS A 6 -24.92 14.98 -5.56
N LEU A 7 -24.71 14.54 -4.31
CA LEU A 7 -23.66 13.57 -3.98
C LEU A 7 -24.02 12.13 -4.37
N SER A 8 -25.28 11.86 -4.71
CA SER A 8 -25.75 10.52 -5.11
C SER A 8 -25.41 10.15 -6.56
N ASP A 9 -24.79 11.04 -7.33
CA ASP A 9 -24.45 10.81 -8.75
C ASP A 9 -23.03 10.25 -8.94
N CYS A 10 -22.29 10.02 -7.86
CA CYS A 10 -20.95 9.42 -7.92
C CYS A 10 -20.97 7.89 -7.82
N SER A 11 -22.13 7.25 -7.57
CA SER A 11 -22.22 5.80 -7.36
C SER A 11 -21.93 4.93 -8.60
N ASP A 12 -21.84 5.55 -9.78
CA ASP A 12 -21.66 4.87 -11.07
C ASP A 12 -20.29 5.14 -11.72
N ILE A 13 -19.28 5.55 -10.95
CA ILE A 13 -17.93 5.79 -11.48
C ILE A 13 -17.16 4.47 -11.48
N ASP A 14 -17.29 3.72 -12.58
CA ASP A 14 -16.46 2.55 -12.90
C ASP A 14 -15.20 3.03 -13.64
N ILE A 15 -14.04 2.92 -13.00
CA ILE A 15 -12.75 3.36 -13.56
C ILE A 15 -11.97 2.11 -13.93
N ALA A 16 -11.91 1.80 -15.23
CA ALA A 16 -11.16 0.67 -15.74
C ALA A 16 -9.86 1.09 -16.42
N GLU A 17 -9.90 2.21 -17.15
CA GLU A 17 -8.79 2.70 -17.96
C GLU A 17 -8.37 4.12 -17.60
N GLN A 18 -7.16 4.51 -18.01
CA GLN A 18 -6.65 5.87 -17.77
C GLN A 18 -7.44 6.95 -18.53
N THR A 19 -8.14 6.57 -19.60
CA THR A 19 -9.05 7.41 -20.38
C THR A 19 -10.31 7.79 -19.60
N ASP A 20 -10.73 6.98 -18.63
CA ASP A 20 -11.88 7.26 -17.75
C ASP A 20 -11.57 8.37 -16.72
N LEU A 21 -10.28 8.67 -16.54
CA LEU A 21 -9.80 9.75 -15.66
C LEU A 21 -9.76 11.12 -16.36
N LEU A 22 -10.50 11.28 -17.45
CA LEU A 22 -10.69 12.55 -18.12
C LEU A 22 -11.85 13.34 -17.48
N PRO A 23 -11.71 14.66 -17.31
CA PRO A 23 -12.76 15.47 -16.71
C PRO A 23 -13.85 15.84 -17.73
N PRO A 24 -15.07 16.18 -17.25
CA PRO A 24 -16.17 16.63 -18.12
C PRO A 24 -15.95 18.02 -18.73
N GLY A 25 -15.02 18.83 -18.18
CA GLY A 25 -14.72 20.19 -18.62
C GLY A 25 -15.71 21.24 -18.11
N ALA A 26 -15.23 22.47 -17.91
CA ALA A 26 -16.03 23.60 -17.44
C ALA A 26 -16.62 24.43 -18.61
N LYS A 27 -17.70 25.17 -18.33
CA LYS A 27 -18.32 26.07 -19.31
C LYS A 27 -17.43 27.30 -19.59
N PRO A 28 -17.47 27.87 -20.80
CA PRO A 28 -16.75 29.11 -21.09
C PRO A 28 -17.20 30.26 -20.18
N GLY A 29 -16.24 30.98 -19.59
CA GLY A 29 -16.51 32.15 -18.75
C GLY A 29 -16.76 31.86 -17.27
N THR A 30 -16.70 30.60 -16.83
CA THR A 30 -16.74 30.22 -15.41
C THR A 30 -15.37 29.77 -14.92
N MET A 31 -15.07 30.01 -13.63
CA MET A 31 -13.90 29.44 -13.00
C MET A 31 -14.15 27.95 -12.76
N PRO A 32 -13.31 27.06 -13.29
CA PRO A 32 -13.46 25.61 -13.14
C PRO A 32 -13.24 25.19 -11.68
N THR A 33 -13.96 24.16 -11.25
CA THR A 33 -13.68 23.45 -10.00
C THR A 33 -12.67 22.31 -10.24
N ASP A 34 -12.02 21.84 -9.17
CA ASP A 34 -11.06 20.74 -9.26
C ASP A 34 -11.70 19.48 -9.88
N TYR A 35 -12.99 19.23 -9.62
CA TYR A 35 -13.73 18.13 -10.25
C TYR A 35 -13.84 18.24 -11.78
N GLU A 36 -13.92 19.46 -12.31
CA GLU A 36 -14.13 19.75 -13.73
C GLU A 36 -12.83 19.85 -14.54
N GLN A 37 -11.67 19.88 -13.88
CA GLN A 37 -10.37 20.01 -14.55
C GLN A 37 -9.29 19.02 -14.10
N ALA A 38 -9.40 18.40 -12.92
CA ALA A 38 -8.42 17.40 -12.48
C ALA A 38 -8.36 16.25 -13.47
N THR A 39 -7.14 15.79 -13.77
CA THR A 39 -6.88 14.72 -14.74
C THR A 39 -5.94 13.66 -14.17
N GLY A 40 -6.05 12.42 -14.64
CA GLY A 40 -5.11 11.35 -14.28
C GLY A 40 -5.13 11.02 -12.77
N LEU A 41 -3.94 10.93 -12.16
CA LEU A 41 -3.80 10.55 -10.74
C LEU A 41 -4.46 11.53 -9.77
N GLU A 42 -4.41 12.83 -10.08
CA GLU A 42 -5.08 13.86 -9.28
C GLU A 42 -6.60 13.61 -9.24
N ARG A 43 -7.18 13.28 -10.39
CA ARG A 43 -8.61 12.92 -10.48
C ARG A 43 -8.91 11.64 -9.71
N MET A 44 -8.06 10.62 -9.83
CA MET A 44 -8.24 9.35 -9.13
C MET A 44 -8.24 9.55 -7.60
N GLU A 45 -7.31 10.36 -7.08
CA GLU A 45 -7.27 10.71 -5.67
C GLU A 45 -8.50 11.52 -5.24
N LEU A 46 -8.91 12.51 -6.05
CA LEU A 46 -10.08 13.35 -5.76
C LEU A 46 -11.38 12.52 -5.72
N LEU A 47 -11.59 11.65 -6.71
CA LEU A 47 -12.74 10.74 -6.76
C LEU A 47 -12.73 9.79 -5.55
N GLY A 48 -11.58 9.16 -5.26
CA GLY A 48 -11.42 8.30 -4.09
C GLY A 48 -11.79 9.02 -2.79
N LYS A 49 -11.24 10.22 -2.58
CA LYS A 49 -11.54 11.05 -1.40
C LYS A 49 -13.01 11.44 -1.30
N MET A 50 -13.69 11.73 -2.41
CA MET A 50 -15.14 11.99 -2.42
C MET A 50 -15.94 10.76 -2.00
N HIS A 51 -15.46 9.55 -2.32
CA HIS A 51 -16.03 8.28 -1.86
C HIS A 51 -15.56 7.85 -0.46
N GLY A 52 -14.68 8.61 0.18
CA GLY A 52 -14.09 8.25 1.48
C GLY A 52 -13.07 7.11 1.40
N ILE A 53 -12.54 6.81 0.21
CA ILE A 53 -11.50 5.81 -0.03
C ILE A 53 -10.16 6.52 -0.23
N ASP A 54 -9.18 6.21 0.60
CA ASP A 54 -7.80 6.67 0.40
C ASP A 54 -7.08 5.68 -0.54
N VAL A 55 -6.87 6.09 -1.79
CA VAL A 55 -6.32 5.23 -2.85
C VAL A 55 -4.84 4.89 -2.61
N PHE A 56 -4.10 5.76 -1.90
CA PHE A 56 -2.66 5.59 -1.68
C PHE A 56 -2.29 5.06 -0.29
N ASP A 57 -3.29 4.74 0.56
CA ASP A 57 -3.14 4.24 1.93
C ASP A 57 -2.02 4.94 2.73
N MET A 58 -2.24 6.22 3.08
CA MET A 58 -1.24 7.03 3.79
C MET A 58 -1.18 6.77 5.30
N ARG A 59 -1.74 5.64 5.76
CA ARG A 59 -1.81 5.31 7.19
C ARG A 59 -0.49 4.71 7.68
N PRO A 60 -0.06 5.00 8.91
CA PRO A 60 1.10 4.35 9.50
C PRO A 60 0.83 2.87 9.75
N LEU A 61 1.90 2.11 10.00
CA LEU A 61 1.79 0.72 10.43
C LEU A 61 0.89 0.61 11.67
N ASP A 62 0.00 -0.39 11.66
CA ASP A 62 -0.94 -0.62 12.76
C ASP A 62 -0.21 -1.04 14.04
N ALA A 63 -0.11 -0.11 15.00
CA ALA A 63 0.48 -0.33 16.32
C ALA A 63 -0.58 -0.56 17.42
N SER A 64 -1.83 -0.89 17.06
CA SER A 64 -2.90 -1.13 18.04
C SER A 64 -2.75 -2.44 18.81
N ARG A 65 -2.01 -3.41 18.26
CA ARG A 65 -1.72 -4.71 18.87
C ARG A 65 -0.31 -5.15 18.53
N MET A 66 0.21 -6.08 19.33
CA MET A 66 1.43 -6.82 18.98
C MET A 66 1.07 -7.98 18.05
N GLY A 67 1.71 -8.04 16.87
CA GLY A 67 1.56 -9.13 15.93
C GLY A 67 2.20 -10.43 16.45
N THR A 68 1.50 -11.54 16.27
CA THR A 68 2.00 -12.90 16.55
C THR A 68 2.04 -13.71 15.26
N PHE A 69 2.61 -14.93 15.28
CA PHE A 69 2.58 -15.80 14.10
C PHE A 69 1.16 -16.22 13.70
N GLU A 70 0.26 -16.39 14.67
CA GLU A 70 -1.15 -16.73 14.42
C GLU A 70 -1.95 -15.53 13.93
N ASN A 71 -1.61 -14.33 14.42
CA ASN A 71 -2.27 -13.07 14.07
C ASN A 71 -1.25 -11.96 13.81
N PRO A 72 -0.58 -11.98 12.64
CA PRO A 72 0.43 -10.98 12.29
C PRO A 72 -0.21 -9.64 11.95
N ILE A 73 0.62 -8.60 11.90
CA ILE A 73 0.23 -7.32 11.29
C ILE A 73 0.38 -7.46 9.79
N MET A 74 -0.73 -7.33 9.07
CA MET A 74 -0.76 -7.42 7.61
C MET A 74 -0.29 -6.10 7.00
N VAL A 75 0.71 -6.19 6.12
CA VAL A 75 1.24 -5.07 5.35
C VAL A 75 0.97 -5.33 3.88
N LYS A 76 0.18 -4.46 3.26
CA LYS A 76 -0.14 -4.54 1.84
C LYS A 76 1.06 -4.10 1.02
N SER A 77 1.43 -4.89 0.01
CA SER A 77 2.45 -4.54 -0.96
C SER A 77 1.91 -4.63 -2.38
N GLY A 78 2.29 -3.66 -3.21
CA GLY A 78 2.09 -3.71 -4.66
C GLY A 78 3.30 -4.26 -5.42
N GLY A 79 4.47 -4.37 -4.79
CA GLY A 79 5.71 -4.88 -5.39
C GLY A 79 6.22 -6.17 -4.71
N ASP A 80 7.34 -6.69 -5.20
CA ASP A 80 7.94 -7.94 -4.68
C ASP A 80 8.51 -7.81 -3.27
N GLU A 81 8.89 -6.60 -2.86
CA GLU A 81 9.39 -6.29 -1.52
C GLU A 81 8.70 -5.04 -0.97
N GLN A 82 8.50 -5.01 0.35
CA GLN A 82 7.93 -3.89 1.07
C GLN A 82 8.68 -3.64 2.37
N TYR A 83 8.94 -2.36 2.66
CA TYR A 83 9.58 -1.94 3.90
C TYR A 83 8.52 -1.52 4.92
N ALA A 84 8.65 -2.03 6.14
CA ALA A 84 7.82 -1.69 7.28
C ALA A 84 8.69 -1.16 8.44
N GLY A 85 8.40 0.06 8.89
CA GLY A 85 9.06 0.66 10.05
C GLY A 85 8.34 0.30 11.35
N CYS A 86 8.96 -0.51 12.19
CA CYS A 86 8.43 -0.86 13.50
C CYS A 86 8.96 0.10 14.57
N THR A 87 8.07 0.80 15.27
CA THR A 87 8.38 1.65 16.44
C THR A 87 7.99 0.98 17.78
N GLY A 88 7.55 -0.27 17.70
CA GLY A 88 7.21 -1.12 18.83
C GLY A 88 5.76 -1.02 19.30
N TYR A 89 5.47 -1.76 20.37
CA TYR A 89 4.14 -1.85 20.97
C TYR A 89 4.25 -1.71 22.50
N PRO A 90 3.63 -0.67 23.12
CA PRO A 90 2.86 0.41 22.51
C PRO A 90 3.69 1.28 21.54
N ALA A 91 3.02 2.02 20.65
CA ALA A 91 3.69 2.83 19.63
C ALA A 91 4.76 3.74 20.24
N ASP A 92 5.92 3.86 19.56
CA ASP A 92 7.08 4.67 19.99
C ASP A 92 7.77 4.15 21.27
N SER A 93 7.72 2.84 21.51
CA SER A 93 8.42 2.20 22.63
C SER A 93 9.92 2.00 22.41
N HIS A 94 10.38 2.00 21.15
CA HIS A 94 11.77 1.85 20.77
C HIS A 94 12.08 2.57 19.45
N ASP A 95 13.36 2.74 19.11
CA ASP A 95 13.79 3.40 17.88
C ASP A 95 13.30 2.65 16.63
N VAL A 96 13.13 3.35 15.51
CA VAL A 96 12.58 2.74 14.29
C VAL A 96 13.48 1.60 13.80
N VAL A 97 12.95 0.38 13.84
CA VAL A 97 13.58 -0.80 13.24
C VAL A 97 12.91 -1.06 11.89
N TRP A 98 13.69 -1.04 10.82
CA TRP A 98 13.22 -1.33 9.47
C TRP A 98 13.19 -2.83 9.22
N LEU A 99 12.03 -3.33 8.78
CA LEU A 99 11.80 -4.70 8.41
C LEU A 99 11.53 -4.76 6.91
N THR A 100 12.23 -5.65 6.21
CA THR A 100 11.99 -5.93 4.80
C THR A 100 11.17 -7.20 4.71
N VAL A 101 9.99 -7.13 4.11
CA VAL A 101 9.19 -8.32 3.79
C VAL A 101 9.17 -8.50 2.27
N SER A 102 9.36 -9.73 1.81
CA SER A 102 9.37 -10.07 0.38
C SER A 102 8.42 -11.22 0.07
N ARG A 103 8.09 -11.45 -1.21
CA ARG A 103 7.24 -12.59 -1.61
C ARG A 103 7.87 -13.94 -1.26
N GLU A 104 9.19 -14.04 -1.30
CA GLU A 104 9.92 -15.24 -0.89
C GLU A 104 9.93 -15.43 0.64
N ARG A 105 10.01 -14.31 1.38
CA ARG A 105 10.02 -14.26 2.85
C ARG A 105 8.93 -13.32 3.34
N PRO A 106 7.67 -13.79 3.35
CA PRO A 106 6.53 -12.92 3.61
C PRO A 106 6.37 -12.56 5.08
N ILE A 107 7.14 -13.15 5.99
CA ILE A 107 7.02 -12.95 7.44
C ILE A 107 8.37 -12.51 7.99
N GLU A 108 8.37 -11.38 8.69
CA GLU A 108 9.55 -10.82 9.36
C GLU A 108 9.22 -10.46 10.81
N ARG A 109 10.24 -10.51 11.68
CA ARG A 109 10.08 -10.21 13.10
C ARG A 109 10.95 -9.05 13.52
N CYS A 110 10.37 -8.11 14.25
CA CYS A 110 11.15 -7.06 14.88
C CYS A 110 12.10 -7.67 15.94
N SER A 111 13.39 -7.33 15.84
CA SER A 111 14.42 -7.79 16.76
C SER A 111 14.30 -7.22 18.18
N GLU A 112 13.61 -6.08 18.35
CA GLU A 112 13.48 -5.41 19.64
C GLU A 112 12.16 -5.76 20.34
N CYS A 113 11.02 -5.50 19.70
CA CYS A 113 9.70 -5.77 20.32
C CYS A 113 9.11 -7.15 19.99
N GLY A 114 9.70 -7.91 19.07
CA GLY A 114 9.21 -9.23 18.68
C GLY A 114 7.93 -9.22 17.82
N ASN A 115 7.48 -8.03 17.40
CA ASN A 115 6.31 -7.85 16.55
C ASN A 115 6.45 -8.59 15.21
N VAL A 116 5.43 -9.36 14.84
CA VAL A 116 5.40 -10.14 13.60
C VAL A 116 4.61 -9.40 12.52
N VAL A 117 5.29 -9.11 11.41
CA VAL A 117 4.70 -8.48 10.24
C VAL A 117 4.61 -9.50 9.11
N LYS A 118 3.47 -9.52 8.39
CA LYS A 118 3.26 -10.39 7.24
C LYS A 118 2.86 -9.59 6.01
N MET A 119 3.50 -9.87 4.88
CA MET A 119 3.18 -9.30 3.58
C MET A 119 1.87 -9.86 3.02
N ASP A 120 1.03 -8.95 2.52
CA ASP A 120 -0.18 -9.23 1.74
C ASP A 120 0.03 -8.64 0.34
N TYR A 121 0.21 -9.48 -0.67
CA TYR A 121 0.48 -9.01 -2.03
C TYR A 121 -0.83 -8.67 -2.74
N VAL A 122 -0.99 -7.40 -3.13
CA VAL A 122 -2.20 -6.85 -3.78
C VAL A 122 -1.93 -6.43 -5.24
N GLY A 123 -0.70 -6.61 -5.73
CA GLY A 123 -0.30 -6.29 -7.11
C GLY A 123 -0.78 -7.29 -8.16
N PRO A 124 -0.67 -6.94 -9.46
CA PRO A 124 -0.89 -7.86 -10.58
C PRO A 124 0.12 -9.03 -10.57
N GLU A 125 -0.26 -10.23 -11.01
CA GLU A 125 0.60 -11.41 -10.92
C GLU A 125 1.90 -11.31 -11.73
N ASP A 126 1.86 -10.64 -12.89
CA ASP A 126 3.02 -10.39 -13.76
C ASP A 126 3.61 -9.00 -13.48
N ASP A 127 4.93 -8.92 -13.31
CA ASP A 127 5.67 -7.67 -13.23
C ASP A 127 6.13 -7.23 -14.63
N PRO A 128 5.47 -6.22 -15.26
CA PRO A 128 5.91 -5.68 -16.55
C PRO A 128 7.24 -4.90 -16.47
N HIS A 129 7.82 -4.73 -15.28
CA HIS A 129 9.18 -4.18 -15.09
C HIS A 129 10.26 -5.26 -15.03
N ALA A 130 9.92 -6.54 -15.23
CA ALA A 130 10.90 -7.63 -15.38
C ALA A 130 11.65 -7.63 -16.73
N HIS A 131 11.83 -6.45 -17.36
CA HIS A 131 12.58 -6.30 -18.61
C HIS A 131 13.98 -5.71 -18.36
N ASP A 132 14.98 -6.49 -18.80
CA ASP A 132 16.38 -6.14 -19.07
C ASP A 132 17.36 -6.00 -17.89
N GLU A 133 17.96 -7.13 -17.52
CA GLU A 133 19.42 -7.43 -17.50
C GLU A 133 20.46 -6.37 -17.01
N HIS A 134 20.08 -5.32 -16.29
CA HIS A 134 21.05 -4.31 -15.79
C HIS A 134 20.91 -3.89 -14.33
N HIS A 135 19.87 -4.33 -13.63
CA HIS A 135 19.93 -4.37 -12.17
C HIS A 135 20.59 -5.70 -11.81
N GLN A 136 21.84 -5.64 -11.35
CA GLN A 136 22.40 -6.75 -10.60
C GLN A 136 21.38 -7.04 -9.51
N VAL A 137 20.64 -8.15 -9.61
CA VAL A 137 19.87 -8.67 -8.49
C VAL A 137 20.88 -8.74 -7.37
N HIS A 138 20.78 -7.82 -6.42
CA HIS A 138 21.61 -7.86 -5.24
C HIS A 138 21.10 -9.07 -4.48
N GLU A 139 21.67 -10.24 -4.78
CA GLU A 139 21.46 -11.40 -3.95
C GLU A 139 22.01 -11.02 -2.58
N ASP A 140 21.09 -10.78 -1.64
CA ASP A 140 21.47 -10.47 -0.29
C ASP A 140 22.45 -11.53 0.21
N PRO A 141 23.55 -11.12 0.87
CA PRO A 141 24.51 -12.06 1.38
C PRO A 141 23.80 -13.04 2.28
N LYS A 142 23.96 -14.34 1.98
CA LYS A 142 23.23 -15.39 2.67
C LYS A 142 23.36 -15.24 4.17
N THR A 143 22.24 -14.97 4.83
CA THR A 143 22.22 -14.79 6.27
C THR A 143 22.11 -16.15 6.95
N MET A 144 22.34 -16.19 8.26
CA MET A 144 22.13 -17.42 9.04
C MET A 144 20.72 -17.99 8.86
N ALA A 145 19.71 -17.14 8.63
CA ALA A 145 18.32 -17.56 8.43
C ALA A 145 18.14 -18.47 7.20
N ASP A 146 18.97 -18.31 6.17
CA ASP A 146 18.92 -19.06 4.92
C ASP A 146 19.33 -20.52 5.10
N PHE A 147 20.15 -20.78 6.12
CA PHE A 147 20.62 -22.12 6.46
C PHE A 147 19.69 -22.84 7.45
N VAL A 148 18.68 -22.15 7.98
CA VAL A 148 17.65 -22.73 8.83
C VAL A 148 16.63 -23.41 7.94
N LYS A 149 16.30 -24.68 8.23
CA LYS A 149 15.30 -25.41 7.45
C LYS A 149 13.93 -24.74 7.58
N PRO A 150 13.11 -24.71 6.52
CA PRO A 150 11.78 -24.09 6.54
C PRO A 150 10.90 -24.56 7.70
N GLU A 151 11.04 -25.82 8.12
CA GLU A 151 10.31 -26.40 9.27
C GLU A 151 10.56 -25.69 10.62
N TYR A 152 11.60 -24.84 10.72
CA TYR A 152 11.97 -24.11 11.94
C TYR A 152 11.74 -22.61 11.87
N TRP A 153 11.26 -22.06 10.75
CA TRP A 153 11.06 -20.61 10.63
C TRP A 153 9.98 -20.06 11.57
N TYR A 154 8.96 -20.86 11.89
CA TYR A 154 7.74 -20.38 12.55
C TYR A 154 7.24 -21.28 13.70
N LYS A 155 8.13 -22.05 14.33
CA LYS A 155 7.83 -22.86 15.52
C LYS A 155 8.07 -22.11 16.83
#